data_AF-A0A1V4QVM4-F1
#
_entry.id   AF-A0A1V4QVM4-F1
#
_cell.length_a   1.000
_cell.length_b   1.000
_cell.length_c   1.000
_cell.angle_alpha   90.00
_cell.angle_beta   90.00
_cell.angle_gamma   90.00
#
_symmetry.space_group_name_H-M   'P 1'
#
loop_
_entity.id
_entity.type
_entity.pdbx_description
1 polymer ?
#
loop_
_entity_poly.entity_id
_entity_poly.type
_entity_poly.pdbx_seq_one_letter_code
_entity_poly.pdbx_strand_id
1 'polypeptide(L)'
;MRATGTARRGFALLLVMILVAVGVVLGVSYLSVASLKVRVSENFQSLQRARYLAESGLEHAKYLLRYSPERLDGTPGNPLGPYYVDNSADRYYISATPDGSVPGKYTLTATAVVGGVQRSSSVTVQRSPGAQIEIEQGVLVGGGFVWLPWSLTLKGDFHANGFLLNMARIEGDASATTGLWDPWHRISGDTEGRAETVETPRLKVTQYTKYELNGVKCKATKFKGTHLTRNDPLADGGAIT
;
A
#
# COMPACT_ATOMS: atom_id res chain seq x y z
N MET A 1 41.86 -39.77 86.27
CA MET A 1 42.06 -38.82 85.15
C MET A 1 41.70 -39.48 83.83
N ARG A 2 40.50 -39.24 83.30
CA ARG A 2 40.15 -39.54 81.89
C ARG A 2 38.95 -38.69 81.51
N ALA A 3 39.23 -37.44 81.17
CA ALA A 3 38.30 -36.53 80.52
C ALA A 3 39.05 -35.94 79.33
N THR A 4 38.67 -36.32 78.11
CA THR A 4 38.96 -35.63 76.82
C THR A 4 38.56 -36.53 75.65
N GLY A 5 37.25 -36.76 75.46
CA GLY A 5 36.73 -37.51 74.29
C GLY A 5 35.49 -36.90 73.63
N THR A 6 34.77 -36.04 74.34
CA THR A 6 33.48 -35.49 73.91
C THR A 6 33.59 -34.21 73.07
N ALA A 7 34.64 -33.39 73.26
CA ALA A 7 34.80 -32.12 72.55
C ALA A 7 35.03 -32.26 71.03
N ARG A 8 35.67 -33.34 70.56
CA ARG A 8 35.95 -33.55 69.13
C ARG A 8 34.69 -33.89 68.31
N ARG A 9 33.68 -34.51 68.92
CA ARG A 9 32.43 -34.88 68.23
C ARG A 9 31.52 -33.66 67.97
N GLY A 10 31.50 -32.69 68.87
CA GLY A 10 30.73 -31.45 68.69
C GLY A 10 31.27 -30.57 67.56
N PHE A 11 32.60 -30.48 67.42
CA PHE A 11 33.23 -29.67 66.38
C PHE A 11 32.96 -30.20 64.96
N ALA A 12 32.98 -31.53 64.77
CA ALA A 12 32.67 -32.15 63.49
C ALA A 12 31.23 -31.85 63.03
N LEU A 13 30.27 -31.87 63.96
CA LEU A 13 28.87 -31.58 63.66
C LEU A 13 28.67 -30.10 63.29
N LEU A 14 29.35 -29.17 63.99
CA LEU A 14 29.36 -27.75 63.65
C LEU A 14 29.90 -27.50 62.23
N LEU A 15 31.00 -28.15 61.87
CA LEU A 15 31.62 -27.98 60.55
C LEU A 15 30.68 -28.46 59.42
N VAL A 16 30.01 -29.60 59.61
CA VAL A 16 29.01 -30.09 58.65
C VAL A 16 27.83 -29.13 58.55
N MET A 17 27.31 -28.62 59.67
CA MET A 17 26.23 -27.63 59.65
C MET A 17 26.61 -26.36 58.89
N ILE A 18 27.83 -25.83 59.11
CA ILE A 18 28.31 -24.66 58.39
C ILE A 18 28.40 -24.95 56.89
N LEU A 19 28.93 -26.11 56.51
CA LEU A 19 29.05 -26.50 55.10
C LEU A 19 27.68 -26.66 54.42
N VAL A 20 26.74 -27.30 55.11
CA VAL A 20 25.35 -27.42 54.62
C VAL A 20 24.69 -26.05 54.53
N ALA A 21 24.86 -25.18 55.52
CA ALA A 21 24.29 -23.83 55.49
C ALA A 21 24.84 -23.00 54.31
N VAL A 22 26.15 -23.03 54.07
CA VAL A 22 26.78 -22.39 52.91
C VAL A 22 26.24 -22.98 51.60
N GLY A 23 26.13 -24.32 51.52
CA GLY A 23 25.58 -25.01 50.36
C GLY A 23 24.14 -24.58 50.04
N VAL A 24 23.29 -24.42 51.07
CA VAL A 24 21.91 -23.96 50.91
C VAL A 24 21.87 -22.51 50.45
N VAL A 25 22.65 -21.61 51.05
CA VAL A 25 22.70 -20.19 50.65
C VAL A 25 23.12 -20.03 49.19
N LEU A 26 24.14 -20.80 48.76
CA LEU A 26 24.58 -20.81 47.36
C LEU A 26 23.49 -21.38 46.44
N GLY A 27 22.88 -22.50 46.81
CA GLY A 27 21.80 -23.13 46.04
C GLY A 27 20.61 -22.19 45.81
N VAL A 28 20.15 -21.50 46.86
CA VAL A 28 19.05 -20.51 46.77
C VAL A 28 19.45 -19.30 45.92
N SER A 29 20.70 -18.85 46.02
CA SER A 29 21.23 -17.75 45.21
C SER A 29 21.23 -18.11 43.71
N TYR A 30 21.67 -19.31 43.35
CA TYR A 30 21.64 -19.79 41.97
C TYR A 30 20.20 -19.95 41.43
N LEU A 31 19.29 -20.49 42.24
CA LEU A 31 17.89 -20.64 41.85
C LEU A 31 17.22 -19.27 41.58
N SER A 32 17.57 -18.27 42.39
CA SER A 32 17.09 -16.89 42.23
C SER A 32 17.60 -16.26 40.93
N VAL A 33 18.90 -16.42 40.62
CA VAL A 33 19.49 -15.94 39.36
C VAL A 33 18.88 -16.64 38.14
N ALA A 34 18.64 -17.95 38.22
CA ALA A 34 17.99 -18.69 37.14
C ALA A 34 16.57 -18.19 36.87
N SER A 35 15.79 -17.97 37.93
CA SER A 35 14.41 -17.44 37.83
C SER A 35 14.37 -16.04 37.20
N LEU A 36 15.33 -15.18 37.56
CA LEU A 36 15.48 -13.86 36.95
C LEU A 36 15.83 -13.96 35.46
N LYS A 37 16.77 -14.84 35.08
CA LYS A 37 17.15 -15.04 33.68
C LYS A 37 15.98 -15.48 32.80
N VAL A 38 15.11 -16.36 33.31
CA VAL A 38 13.92 -16.81 32.58
C VAL A 38 12.97 -15.64 32.32
N ARG A 39 12.63 -14.85 33.35
CA ARG A 39 11.73 -13.69 33.19
C ARG A 39 12.30 -12.62 32.26
N VAL A 40 13.61 -12.37 32.34
CA VAL A 40 14.28 -11.44 31.40
C VAL A 40 14.23 -11.96 29.98
N SER A 41 14.41 -13.26 29.78
CA SER A 41 14.35 -13.90 28.46
C SER A 41 12.94 -13.82 27.85
N GLU A 42 11.90 -14.10 28.64
CA GLU A 42 10.49 -14.00 28.20
C GLU A 42 10.10 -12.55 27.85
N ASN A 43 10.51 -11.59 28.68
CA ASN A 43 10.29 -10.16 28.42
C ASN A 43 11.02 -9.72 27.16
N PHE A 44 12.27 -10.13 26.99
CA PHE A 44 13.05 -9.82 25.79
C PHE A 44 12.41 -10.43 24.53
N GLN A 45 11.96 -11.68 24.61
CA GLN A 45 11.29 -12.33 23.49
C GLN A 45 9.99 -11.63 23.12
N SER A 46 9.15 -11.27 24.11
CA SER A 46 7.91 -10.52 23.89
C SER A 46 8.18 -9.14 23.29
N LEU A 47 9.27 -8.48 23.74
CA LEU A 47 9.71 -7.21 23.19
C LEU A 47 10.10 -7.29 21.71
N GLN A 48 10.88 -8.31 21.35
CA GLN A 48 11.30 -8.53 19.96
C GLN A 48 10.09 -8.83 19.08
N ARG A 49 9.17 -9.70 19.54
CA ARG A 49 7.93 -10.00 18.81
C ARG A 49 7.08 -8.74 18.62
N ALA A 50 6.88 -7.93 19.66
CA ALA A 50 6.13 -6.67 19.54
C ALA A 50 6.78 -5.72 18.54
N ARG A 51 8.12 -5.65 18.49
CA ARG A 51 8.84 -4.85 17.50
C ARG A 51 8.61 -5.35 16.07
N TYR A 52 8.80 -6.65 15.82
CA TYR A 52 8.56 -7.23 14.49
C TYR A 52 7.11 -7.05 14.04
N LEU A 53 6.17 -7.19 14.97
CA LEU A 53 4.74 -6.99 14.71
C LEU A 53 4.44 -5.52 14.36
N ALA A 54 5.06 -4.55 15.05
CA ALA A 54 4.93 -3.14 14.73
C ALA A 54 5.56 -2.82 13.36
N GLU A 55 6.71 -3.40 13.02
CA GLU A 55 7.33 -3.25 11.70
C GLU A 55 6.45 -3.86 10.58
N SER A 56 5.82 -5.02 10.82
CA SER A 56 4.84 -5.60 9.90
C SER A 56 3.60 -4.71 9.72
N GLY A 57 3.07 -4.15 10.81
CA GLY A 57 1.98 -3.18 10.74
C GLY A 57 2.35 -1.92 9.96
N LEU A 58 3.61 -1.49 10.02
CA LEU A 58 4.12 -0.36 9.23
C LEU A 58 4.13 -0.66 7.73
N GLU A 59 4.55 -1.86 7.33
CA GLU A 59 4.49 -2.29 5.93
C GLU A 59 3.04 -2.41 5.44
N HIS A 60 2.12 -2.88 6.29
CA HIS A 60 0.70 -2.88 6.00
C HIS A 60 0.16 -1.44 5.85
N ALA A 61 0.59 -0.50 6.69
CA ALA A 61 0.24 0.92 6.55
C ALA A 61 0.73 1.50 5.21
N LYS A 62 1.96 1.20 4.80
CA LYS A 62 2.49 1.63 3.48
C LYS A 62 1.67 1.05 2.33
N TYR A 63 1.26 -0.21 2.45
CA TYR A 63 0.37 -0.85 1.46
C TYR A 63 -0.96 -0.12 1.37
N LEU A 64 -1.62 0.16 2.49
CA LEU A 64 -2.87 0.92 2.51
C LEU A 64 -2.69 2.31 1.90
N LEU A 65 -1.58 3.00 2.19
CA LEU A 65 -1.31 4.34 1.65
C LEU A 65 -1.17 4.33 0.13
N ARG A 66 -0.64 3.23 -0.42
CA ARG A 66 -0.47 3.06 -1.86
C ARG A 66 -1.79 2.79 -2.59
N TYR A 67 -2.66 1.96 -2.02
CA TYR A 67 -3.84 1.43 -2.72
C TYR A 67 -5.17 2.07 -2.33
N SER A 68 -5.31 2.53 -1.09
CA SER A 68 -6.54 3.08 -0.53
C SER A 68 -6.21 4.13 0.54
N PRO A 69 -5.61 5.27 0.16
CA PRO A 69 -5.25 6.35 1.09
C PRO A 69 -6.44 6.86 1.90
N GLU A 70 -7.65 6.82 1.35
CA GLU A 70 -8.91 7.18 2.01
C GLU A 70 -9.24 6.28 3.21
N ARG A 71 -8.70 5.05 3.25
CA ARG A 71 -8.87 4.15 4.40
C ARG A 71 -7.89 4.45 5.54
N LEU A 72 -6.88 5.30 5.31
CA LEU A 72 -5.88 5.69 6.30
C LEU A 72 -6.28 6.93 7.11
N ASP A 73 -7.58 7.15 7.30
CA ASP A 73 -8.11 8.20 8.19
C ASP A 73 -7.90 7.91 9.68
N GLY A 74 -7.14 6.87 10.01
CA GLY A 74 -6.78 6.53 11.38
C GLY A 74 -5.85 7.57 11.98
N THR A 75 -6.34 8.34 12.96
CA THR A 75 -5.51 9.25 13.76
C THR A 75 -4.90 8.51 14.94
N PRO A 76 -3.87 9.04 15.62
CA PRO A 76 -3.37 8.45 16.86
C PRO A 76 -4.45 8.25 17.94
N GLY A 77 -5.52 9.07 17.94
CA GLY A 77 -6.66 8.93 18.85
C GLY A 77 -7.73 7.94 18.40
N ASN A 78 -7.75 7.56 17.12
CA ASN A 78 -8.65 6.57 16.54
C ASN A 78 -7.89 5.72 15.51
N PRO A 79 -6.98 4.85 15.95
CA PRO A 79 -6.15 4.09 15.04
C PRO A 79 -6.95 2.98 14.36
N LEU A 80 -6.55 2.61 13.15
CA LEU A 80 -7.08 1.46 12.43
C LEU A 80 -6.66 0.15 13.10
N GLY A 81 -7.60 -0.74 13.31
CA GLY A 81 -7.39 -2.03 13.97
C GLY A 81 -8.38 -2.27 15.11
N PRO A 82 -8.13 -3.27 15.98
CA PRO A 82 -6.95 -4.12 16.01
C PRO A 82 -6.88 -5.12 14.85
N TYR A 83 -5.67 -5.35 14.33
CA TYR A 83 -5.36 -6.44 13.41
C TYR A 83 -4.65 -7.55 14.17
N TYR A 84 -5.16 -8.77 14.06
CA TYR A 84 -4.59 -9.95 14.71
C TYR A 84 -3.71 -10.72 13.72
N VAL A 85 -2.52 -11.09 14.16
CA VAL A 85 -1.66 -12.03 13.42
C VAL A 85 -1.96 -13.38 14.03
N ASP A 86 -2.82 -14.16 13.37
CA ASP A 86 -3.32 -15.48 13.79
C ASP A 86 -4.37 -15.50 14.93
N ASN A 87 -4.56 -16.67 15.56
CA ASN A 87 -5.50 -16.91 16.66
C ASN A 87 -4.92 -16.51 18.04
N SER A 88 -3.78 -15.84 18.07
CA SER A 88 -3.16 -15.29 19.27
C SER A 88 -3.84 -13.99 19.70
N ALA A 89 -3.55 -13.57 20.93
CA ALA A 89 -3.95 -12.26 21.42
C ALA A 89 -3.05 -11.11 20.89
N ASP A 90 -2.03 -11.44 20.09
CA ASP A 90 -1.07 -10.49 19.56
C ASP A 90 -1.73 -9.66 18.47
N ARG A 91 -1.62 -8.35 18.61
CA ARG A 91 -2.35 -7.41 17.74
C ARG A 91 -1.56 -6.15 17.48
N TYR A 92 -1.88 -5.49 16.39
CA TYR A 92 -1.35 -4.17 16.09
C TYR A 92 -2.43 -3.21 15.58
N TYR A 93 -2.11 -1.93 15.69
CA TYR A 93 -2.90 -0.80 15.25
C TYR A 93 -2.06 0.07 14.32
N ILE A 94 -2.71 0.73 13.38
CA ILE A 94 -2.06 1.62 12.41
C ILE A 94 -2.70 3.01 12.51
N SER A 95 -1.89 4.06 12.45
CA SER A 95 -2.36 5.43 12.27
C SER A 95 -1.50 6.15 11.23
N ALA A 96 -2.11 7.07 10.47
CA ALA A 96 -1.41 7.96 9.56
C ALA A 96 -1.74 9.41 9.93
N THR A 97 -0.71 10.20 10.19
CA THR A 97 -0.87 11.64 10.45
C THR A 97 -0.34 12.42 9.24
N PRO A 98 -1.19 13.13 8.49
CA PRO A 98 -0.72 13.98 7.40
C PRO A 98 0.14 15.12 7.93
N ASP A 99 1.20 15.46 7.21
CA ASP A 99 1.99 16.66 7.48
C ASP A 99 1.23 17.87 6.93
N GLY A 100 0.77 18.75 7.82
CA GLY A 100 0.02 19.96 7.43
C GLY A 100 0.83 20.95 6.59
N SER A 101 2.16 20.79 6.51
CA SER A 101 3.04 21.71 5.76
C SER A 101 3.37 21.20 4.34
N VAL A 102 3.35 19.88 4.12
CA VAL A 102 3.77 19.26 2.85
C VAL A 102 2.68 18.33 2.34
N PRO A 103 1.95 18.71 1.27
CA PRO A 103 0.93 17.85 0.67
C PRO A 103 1.47 16.46 0.31
N GLY A 104 0.72 15.42 0.67
CA GLY A 104 1.08 14.03 0.37
C GLY A 104 2.17 13.44 1.28
N LYS A 105 2.70 14.20 2.25
CA LYS A 105 3.61 13.66 3.27
C LYS A 105 2.82 13.17 4.48
N TYR A 106 3.13 11.98 4.95
CA TYR A 106 2.44 11.32 6.06
C TYR A 106 3.47 10.74 7.03
N THR A 107 3.18 10.83 8.33
CA THR A 107 3.85 10.05 9.36
C THR A 107 2.98 8.83 9.68
N LEU A 108 3.43 7.66 9.25
CA LEU A 108 2.78 6.38 9.54
C LEU A 108 3.32 5.86 10.86
N THR A 109 2.44 5.45 11.76
CA THR A 109 2.79 4.83 13.03
C THR A 109 2.04 3.52 13.17
N ALA A 110 2.76 2.47 13.56
CA ALA A 110 2.18 1.18 13.88
C ALA A 110 2.52 0.82 15.32
N THR A 111 1.51 0.42 16.09
CA THR A 111 1.63 0.07 17.51
C THR A 111 1.19 -1.37 17.71
N ALA A 112 2.09 -2.22 18.15
CA ALA A 112 1.85 -3.63 18.43
C ALA A 112 1.82 -3.90 19.92
N VAL A 113 1.00 -4.88 20.32
CA VAL A 113 0.86 -5.39 21.69
C VAL A 113 1.05 -6.91 21.66
N VAL A 114 2.08 -7.41 22.35
CA VAL A 114 2.40 -8.84 22.46
C VAL A 114 2.64 -9.18 23.93
N GLY A 115 1.85 -10.11 24.49
CA GLY A 115 2.00 -10.51 25.89
C GLY A 115 1.93 -9.36 26.90
N GLY A 116 1.17 -8.30 26.60
CA GLY A 116 1.07 -7.08 27.41
C GLY A 116 2.21 -6.06 27.20
N VAL A 117 3.22 -6.40 26.40
CA VAL A 117 4.28 -5.47 25.99
C VAL A 117 3.84 -4.70 24.75
N GLN A 118 3.89 -3.38 24.84
CA GLN A 118 3.57 -2.50 23.71
C GLN A 118 4.83 -1.92 23.06
N ARG A 119 4.89 -1.94 21.74
CA ARG A 119 5.93 -1.27 20.95
C ARG A 119 5.33 -0.53 19.77
N SER A 120 5.90 0.63 19.47
CA SER A 120 5.53 1.44 18.31
C SER A 120 6.71 1.62 17.38
N SER A 121 6.44 1.63 16.08
CA SER A 121 7.39 2.00 15.02
C SER A 121 6.75 3.09 14.16
N SER A 122 7.55 4.02 13.66
CA SER A 122 7.06 5.15 12.88
C SER A 122 7.98 5.45 11.72
N VAL A 123 7.39 5.84 10.58
CA VAL A 123 8.12 6.28 9.39
C VAL A 123 7.41 7.45 8.73
N THR A 124 8.19 8.40 8.23
CA THR A 124 7.67 9.47 7.39
C THR A 124 7.82 9.07 5.93
N VAL A 125 6.71 9.13 5.19
CA VAL A 125 6.65 8.79 3.76
C VAL A 125 6.05 9.96 3.01
N GLN A 126 6.51 10.17 1.78
CA GLN A 126 5.91 11.11 0.85
C GLN A 126 5.28 10.34 -0.29
N ARG A 127 3.96 10.43 -0.39
CA ARG A 127 3.20 9.93 -1.53
C ARG A 127 3.23 11.00 -2.60
N SER A 128 4.08 10.80 -3.60
CA SER A 128 3.95 11.54 -4.86
C SER A 128 2.74 10.97 -5.61
N PRO A 129 1.77 11.79 -6.03
CA PRO A 129 0.80 11.33 -7.00
C PRO A 129 1.57 10.77 -8.20
N GLY A 130 1.18 9.59 -8.68
CA GLY A 130 1.69 9.12 -9.97
C GLY A 130 1.40 10.19 -11.03
N ALA A 131 2.20 10.27 -12.09
CA ALA A 131 1.92 11.19 -13.19
C ALA A 131 0.48 10.96 -13.67
N GLN A 132 -0.41 11.87 -13.31
CA GLN A 132 -1.77 11.92 -13.82
C GLN A 132 -1.67 12.70 -15.12
N ILE A 133 -2.01 12.03 -16.21
CA ILE A 133 -2.17 12.68 -17.50
C ILE A 133 -3.66 12.83 -17.65
N GLU A 134 -4.13 14.04 -17.43
CA GLU A 134 -5.51 14.41 -17.71
C GLU A 134 -5.64 14.57 -19.23
N ILE A 135 -6.53 13.78 -19.81
CA ILE A 135 -6.86 13.84 -21.23
C ILE A 135 -8.29 14.36 -21.25
N GLU A 136 -8.46 15.60 -21.68
CA GLU A 136 -9.78 16.23 -21.78
C GLU A 136 -10.63 15.53 -22.86
N GLN A 137 -9.97 14.93 -23.85
CA GLN A 137 -10.64 14.28 -24.98
C GLN A 137 -11.19 12.90 -24.62
N GLY A 138 -12.42 12.63 -25.05
CA GLY A 138 -13.02 11.30 -24.96
C GLY A 138 -12.26 10.25 -25.79
N VAL A 139 -11.66 10.66 -26.91
CA VAL A 139 -10.79 9.80 -27.74
C VAL A 139 -9.58 10.59 -28.23
N LEU A 140 -8.38 10.05 -27.97
CA LEU A 140 -7.10 10.59 -28.44
C LEU A 140 -6.37 9.57 -29.32
N VAL A 141 -6.07 9.93 -30.57
CA VAL A 141 -5.27 9.10 -31.49
C VAL A 141 -3.90 9.71 -31.70
N GLY A 142 -2.85 8.95 -31.38
CA GLY A 142 -1.49 9.49 -31.30
C GLY A 142 -0.79 9.83 -32.61
N GLY A 143 -1.39 9.47 -33.75
CA GLY A 143 -1.11 10.13 -35.02
C GLY A 143 -1.47 9.32 -36.26
N GLY A 144 -1.11 9.85 -37.43
CA GLY A 144 -1.37 9.23 -38.73
C GLY A 144 -2.70 9.64 -39.37
N PHE A 145 -3.15 8.85 -40.34
CA PHE A 145 -4.46 9.04 -40.99
C PHE A 145 -5.52 8.24 -40.24
N VAL A 146 -6.51 8.95 -39.71
CA VAL A 146 -7.63 8.35 -38.98
C VAL A 146 -8.87 8.43 -39.85
N TRP A 147 -9.48 7.28 -40.10
CA TRP A 147 -10.72 7.17 -40.85
C TRP A 147 -11.83 6.59 -39.98
N LEU A 148 -12.86 7.39 -39.75
CA LEU A 148 -14.02 6.98 -38.96
C LEU A 148 -15.17 6.58 -39.89
N PRO A 149 -15.65 5.32 -39.85
CA PRO A 149 -16.68 4.84 -40.77
C PRO A 149 -18.07 5.35 -40.38
N TRP A 150 -18.99 5.37 -41.37
CA TRP A 150 -20.34 5.94 -41.22
C TRP A 150 -21.18 5.37 -40.07
N SER A 151 -20.99 4.09 -39.76
CA SER A 151 -21.76 3.36 -38.75
C SER A 151 -21.33 3.65 -37.31
N LEU A 152 -20.25 4.38 -37.10
CA LEU A 152 -19.73 4.68 -35.77
C LEU A 152 -20.43 5.93 -35.20
N THR A 153 -20.73 5.89 -33.90
CA THR A 153 -21.13 7.06 -33.12
C THR A 153 -20.19 7.18 -31.93
N LEU A 154 -19.50 8.31 -31.84
CA LEU A 154 -18.59 8.65 -30.75
C LEU A 154 -19.26 9.67 -29.84
N LYS A 155 -19.14 9.49 -28.53
CA LYS A 155 -19.68 10.42 -27.54
C LYS A 155 -18.52 11.03 -26.75
N GLY A 156 -18.42 12.35 -26.78
CA GLY A 156 -17.30 13.10 -26.23
C GLY A 156 -16.30 13.54 -27.30
N ASP A 157 -15.34 14.35 -26.85
CA ASP A 157 -14.45 15.06 -27.75
C ASP A 157 -13.41 14.13 -28.38
N PHE A 158 -13.04 14.42 -29.62
CA PHE A 158 -12.16 13.60 -30.43
C PHE A 158 -10.94 14.40 -30.89
N HIS A 159 -9.74 13.90 -30.60
CA HIS A 159 -8.50 14.49 -31.11
C HIS A 159 -7.64 13.46 -31.85
N ALA A 160 -7.14 13.85 -33.02
CA ALA A 160 -6.15 13.09 -33.76
C ALA A 160 -4.88 13.91 -34.01
N ASN A 161 -3.73 13.37 -33.58
CA ASN A 161 -2.40 13.89 -33.91
C ASN A 161 -2.00 13.60 -35.38
N GLY A 162 -2.91 13.85 -36.32
CA GLY A 162 -2.69 13.67 -37.74
C GLY A 162 -3.86 14.20 -38.57
N PHE A 163 -4.26 13.45 -39.59
CA PHE A 163 -5.40 13.80 -40.43
C PHE A 163 -6.63 12.99 -40.02
N LEU A 164 -7.78 13.66 -39.85
CA LEU A 164 -9.05 13.03 -39.53
C LEU A 164 -9.99 13.10 -40.75
N LEU A 165 -10.33 11.93 -41.29
CA LEU A 165 -11.46 11.75 -42.20
C LEU A 165 -12.67 11.24 -41.43
N ASN A 166 -13.58 12.14 -41.09
CA ASN A 166 -14.78 11.76 -40.36
C ASN A 166 -15.92 11.42 -41.32
N MET A 167 -16.44 10.19 -41.21
CA MET A 167 -17.73 9.80 -41.79
C MET A 167 -18.73 9.39 -40.71
N ALA A 168 -18.25 9.25 -39.47
CA ALA A 168 -19.00 8.88 -38.28
C ALA A 168 -19.79 10.06 -37.71
N ARG A 169 -20.65 9.78 -36.73
CA ARG A 169 -21.27 10.82 -35.89
C ARG A 169 -20.40 11.05 -34.65
N ILE A 170 -20.01 12.29 -34.39
CA ILE A 170 -19.28 12.68 -33.18
C ILE A 170 -20.18 13.61 -32.37
N GLU A 171 -20.57 13.16 -31.17
CA GLU A 171 -21.33 13.92 -30.19
C GLU A 171 -20.37 14.62 -29.22
N GLY A 172 -19.64 15.63 -29.73
CA GLY A 172 -18.59 16.37 -29.03
C GLY A 172 -17.78 17.24 -29.99
N ASP A 173 -16.71 17.85 -29.49
CA ASP A 173 -15.77 18.63 -30.29
C ASP A 173 -14.81 17.71 -31.04
N ALA A 174 -14.29 18.16 -32.19
CA ALA A 174 -13.34 17.38 -32.97
C ALA A 174 -12.17 18.24 -33.46
N SER A 175 -10.95 17.79 -33.16
CA SER A 175 -9.72 18.49 -33.56
C SER A 175 -8.71 17.54 -34.20
N ALA A 176 -7.92 18.07 -35.15
CA ALA A 176 -6.88 17.30 -35.82
C ALA A 176 -5.68 18.18 -36.21
N THR A 177 -4.46 17.67 -36.02
CA THR A 177 -3.24 18.47 -36.18
C THR A 177 -2.84 18.78 -37.62
N THR A 178 -3.16 17.89 -38.57
CA THR A 178 -2.82 18.08 -39.99
C THR A 178 -4.01 18.60 -40.78
N GLY A 179 -5.20 18.13 -40.45
CA GLY A 179 -6.43 18.52 -41.11
C GLY A 179 -7.60 17.66 -40.68
N LEU A 180 -8.79 18.27 -40.73
CA LEU A 180 -10.05 17.62 -40.43
C LEU A 180 -10.95 17.77 -41.66
N TRP A 181 -11.46 16.65 -42.15
CA TRP A 181 -12.44 16.63 -43.23
C TRP A 181 -13.70 15.88 -42.78
N ASP A 182 -14.80 16.62 -42.66
CA ASP A 182 -16.14 16.12 -42.31
C ASP A 182 -17.15 16.58 -43.38
N PRO A 183 -17.25 15.89 -44.52
CA PRO A 183 -18.07 16.34 -45.65
C PRO A 183 -19.58 16.26 -45.41
N TRP A 184 -20.03 15.62 -44.32
CA TRP A 184 -21.44 15.50 -43.98
C TRP A 184 -21.84 16.28 -42.73
N HIS A 185 -20.93 17.06 -42.14
CA HIS A 185 -21.20 17.87 -40.94
C HIS A 185 -21.85 17.04 -39.81
N ARG A 186 -21.26 15.88 -39.50
CA ARG A 186 -21.77 14.93 -38.50
C ARG A 186 -21.11 15.08 -37.13
N ILE A 187 -20.31 16.13 -36.95
CA ILE A 187 -19.76 16.57 -35.68
C ILE A 187 -20.73 17.59 -35.07
N SER A 188 -21.17 17.36 -33.83
CA SER A 188 -22.12 18.27 -33.17
C SER A 188 -21.47 19.47 -32.48
N GLY A 189 -20.20 19.36 -32.12
CA GLY A 189 -19.41 20.40 -31.45
C GLY A 189 -18.53 21.20 -32.41
N ASP A 190 -17.55 21.89 -31.85
CA ASP A 190 -16.60 22.70 -32.61
C ASP A 190 -15.61 21.83 -33.39
N THR A 191 -15.25 22.29 -34.59
CA THR A 191 -14.30 21.59 -35.46
C THR A 191 -13.03 22.42 -35.64
N GLU A 192 -11.89 21.87 -35.25
CA GLU A 192 -10.59 22.54 -35.39
C GLU A 192 -9.64 21.72 -36.27
N GLY A 193 -9.49 22.17 -37.52
CA GLY A 193 -8.43 21.68 -38.39
C GLY A 193 -7.12 22.42 -38.12
N ARG A 194 -6.00 21.69 -38.09
CA ARG A 194 -4.66 22.19 -37.77
C ARG A 194 -4.47 22.62 -36.32
N ALA A 195 -5.12 21.91 -35.40
CA ALA A 195 -4.94 22.08 -33.97
C ALA A 195 -3.51 21.76 -33.50
N GLU A 196 -3.14 22.20 -32.30
CA GLU A 196 -1.86 21.82 -31.69
C GLU A 196 -1.79 20.32 -31.39
N THR A 197 -0.58 19.75 -31.44
CA THR A 197 -0.37 18.33 -31.13
C THR A 197 -0.55 18.10 -29.64
N VAL A 198 -1.50 17.23 -29.28
CA VAL A 198 -1.71 16.82 -27.89
C VAL A 198 -0.67 15.77 -27.51
N GLU A 199 0.04 15.96 -26.40
CA GLU A 199 1.02 14.97 -25.95
C GLU A 199 0.32 13.65 -25.63
N THR A 200 0.56 12.63 -26.46
CA THR A 200 0.05 11.30 -26.17
C THR A 200 0.85 10.70 -25.05
N PRO A 201 0.19 10.21 -23.99
CA PRO A 201 0.91 9.56 -22.91
C PRO A 201 1.68 8.36 -23.49
N ARG A 202 2.99 8.30 -23.25
CA ARG A 202 3.81 7.13 -23.61
C ARG A 202 3.49 5.99 -22.64
N LEU A 203 2.30 5.41 -22.79
CA LEU A 203 1.81 4.34 -21.94
C LEU A 203 2.50 3.04 -22.36
N LYS A 204 3.34 2.47 -21.48
CA LYS A 204 3.69 1.06 -21.61
C LYS A 204 2.48 0.25 -21.14
N VAL A 205 1.91 -0.56 -22.03
CA VAL A 205 0.71 -1.39 -21.80
C VAL A 205 0.77 -2.21 -20.51
N THR A 206 1.97 -2.62 -20.08
CA THR A 206 2.18 -3.35 -18.82
C THR A 206 1.86 -2.55 -17.56
N GLN A 207 1.82 -1.22 -17.65
CA GLN A 207 1.67 -0.32 -16.51
C GLN A 207 0.20 -0.01 -16.17
N TYR A 208 -0.75 -0.28 -17.07
CA TYR A 208 -2.14 0.17 -16.93
C TYR A 208 -3.18 -0.91 -17.26
N THR A 209 -3.07 -2.08 -16.63
CA THR A 209 -4.12 -3.11 -16.70
C THR A 209 -5.36 -2.77 -15.87
N LYS A 210 -5.28 -1.75 -15.01
CA LYS A 210 -6.37 -1.24 -14.17
C LYS A 210 -6.37 0.29 -14.24
N TYR A 211 -7.51 0.87 -14.54
CA TYR A 211 -7.73 2.31 -14.54
C TYR A 211 -9.08 2.63 -13.87
N GLU A 212 -9.35 3.89 -13.60
CA GLU A 212 -10.59 4.35 -13.00
C GLU A 212 -11.20 5.41 -13.90
N LEU A 213 -12.45 5.24 -14.30
CA LEU A 213 -13.21 6.21 -15.10
C LEU A 213 -14.38 6.68 -14.24
N ASN A 214 -14.43 7.97 -13.89
CA ASN A 214 -15.48 8.56 -13.06
C ASN A 214 -15.76 7.78 -11.75
N GLY A 215 -14.72 7.33 -11.04
CA GLY A 215 -14.87 6.55 -9.81
C GLY A 215 -15.05 5.04 -10.02
N VAL A 216 -15.21 4.59 -11.27
CA VAL A 216 -15.47 3.17 -11.61
C VAL A 216 -14.17 2.51 -12.03
N LYS A 217 -13.77 1.46 -11.30
CA LYS A 217 -12.58 0.67 -11.63
C LYS A 217 -12.84 -0.17 -12.87
N CYS A 218 -12.07 0.11 -13.92
CA CYS A 218 -12.15 -0.59 -15.20
C CYS A 218 -10.86 -1.38 -15.47
N LYS A 219 -10.96 -2.39 -16.35
CA LYS A 219 -9.81 -3.18 -16.84
C LYS A 219 -9.60 -2.89 -18.31
N ALA A 220 -8.34 -2.67 -18.70
CA ALA A 220 -8.00 -2.51 -20.10
C ALA A 220 -8.03 -3.87 -20.80
N THR A 221 -8.63 -3.95 -21.98
CA THR A 221 -8.65 -5.16 -22.79
C THR A 221 -7.66 -5.02 -23.92
N LYS A 222 -6.82 -6.04 -24.13
CA LYS A 222 -5.87 -6.05 -25.23
C LYS A 222 -6.60 -6.29 -26.54
N PHE A 223 -6.64 -5.29 -27.42
CA PHE A 223 -7.24 -5.39 -28.73
C PHE A 223 -6.16 -5.73 -29.76
N LYS A 224 -6.31 -6.87 -30.44
CA LYS A 224 -5.34 -7.33 -31.45
C LYS A 224 -5.79 -7.08 -32.90
N GLY A 225 -6.96 -6.47 -33.09
CA GLY A 225 -7.50 -6.17 -34.41
C GLY A 225 -7.09 -4.79 -34.93
N THR A 226 -7.34 -4.56 -36.21
CA THR A 226 -7.27 -3.24 -36.85
C THR A 226 -8.65 -2.61 -37.06
N HIS A 227 -9.73 -3.36 -36.79
CA HIS A 227 -11.11 -2.95 -37.03
C HIS A 227 -12.01 -3.39 -35.89
N LEU A 228 -12.73 -2.45 -35.27
CA LEU A 228 -13.84 -2.75 -34.37
C LEU A 228 -15.05 -3.15 -35.20
N THR A 229 -15.70 -4.25 -34.85
CA THR A 229 -16.91 -4.72 -35.55
C THR A 229 -18.17 -4.09 -34.95
N ARG A 230 -19.28 -4.16 -35.69
CA ARG A 230 -20.58 -3.75 -35.16
C ARG A 230 -20.92 -4.63 -33.95
N ASN A 231 -21.14 -4.02 -32.78
CA ASN A 231 -21.35 -4.68 -31.48
C ASN A 231 -20.08 -5.27 -30.83
N ASP A 232 -18.90 -4.72 -31.13
CA ASP A 232 -17.70 -5.06 -30.38
C ASP A 232 -17.91 -4.75 -28.88
N PRO A 233 -17.63 -5.68 -27.95
CA PRO A 233 -17.78 -5.46 -26.50
C PRO A 233 -17.02 -4.23 -25.98
N LEU A 234 -16.04 -3.75 -26.75
CA LEU A 234 -15.21 -2.59 -26.43
C LEU A 234 -15.90 -1.26 -26.78
N ALA A 235 -17.02 -1.30 -27.53
CA ALA A 235 -17.79 -0.11 -27.92
C ALA A 235 -18.58 0.52 -26.74
N ASP A 236 -18.79 -0.20 -25.64
CA ASP A 236 -19.56 0.26 -24.47
C ASP A 236 -18.67 0.96 -23.42
N GLY A 237 -17.55 1.57 -23.83
CA GLY A 237 -16.73 2.43 -22.95
C GLY A 237 -15.55 1.75 -22.26
N GLY A 238 -14.95 0.72 -22.88
CA GLY A 238 -13.72 0.11 -22.39
C GLY A 238 -12.45 0.71 -23.01
N ALA A 239 -11.47 1.08 -22.20
CA ALA A 239 -10.13 1.37 -22.69
C ALA A 239 -9.51 0.12 -23.33
N ILE A 240 -9.02 0.31 -24.55
CA ILE A 240 -8.36 -0.70 -25.37
C ILE A 240 -6.88 -0.40 -25.46
N THR A 241 -6.07 -1.45 -25.40
CA THR A 241 -4.60 -1.40 -25.54
C THR A 241 -4.11 -2.33 -26.62
#